data_AF-A0A3G6RCW6-F1
#
_entry.id   AF-A0A3G6RCW6-F1
#
_cell.length_a   1.000
_cell.length_b   1.000
_cell.length_c   1.000
_cell.angle_alpha   90.00
_cell.angle_beta   90.00
_cell.angle_gamma   90.00
#
_symmetry.space_group_name_H-M   'P 1'
#
loop_
_entity.id
_entity.type
_entity.pdbx_description
1 polymer ?
#
loop_
_entity_poly.entity_id
_entity_poly.type
_entity_poly.pdbx_seq_one_letter_code
_entity_poly.pdbx_strand_id
1 'polypeptide(L)'
;MNNPVIYIEQKSYTKSELLISFSEEELFTLGLRGIIEQSNTYYKFTFVGVVSVRSVAFAVIPKIYTRELKESALLTIKTLKRYTKTNRHLFDGIDFFNIEPDNPECSELAIAEFLLEDFQSNGIYTYRDRLYEINGNGDIHWVHTVNDIDPIYSSGQPVYTDTINHTIIEDIFNLTAAIQKWGLNYISEKYSVFLGIDLINFDFDYEENLSEIGNPEQLINHLLKLLQTVYTDREIYLIKSLIFLIRSKTGALENDMSLYGTKAYSTIWEDICKQIWKYKHSKNSYFPRPKWDILGNNYESKSILLPDIIINDNENNTYLFDAKYYSLKFKSTLSGEPGYKDILKQFQYQQHIENKIEKAIGNFFLFPANEDEFSELKEDEHAVIINNIILIGDIKYELYPGKKILIILCPFKDWQQMYLENKSLEVTNLKELIS
;
A
#
# COMPACT_ATOMS: atom_id res chain seq x y z
N MET A 1 -9.98 24.45 4.87
CA MET A 1 -9.52 23.13 4.40
C MET A 1 -8.26 23.34 3.60
N ASN A 2 -7.12 22.83 4.07
CA ASN A 2 -5.91 22.81 3.24
C ASN A 2 -6.14 21.78 2.12
N ASN A 3 -5.95 22.18 0.87
CA ASN A 3 -5.96 21.23 -0.24
C ASN A 3 -4.85 20.19 0.00
N PRO A 4 -5.10 18.90 -0.25
CA PRO A 4 -4.08 17.88 -0.09
C PRO A 4 -2.91 18.19 -1.03
N VAL A 5 -1.69 18.06 -0.51
CA VAL A 5 -0.49 18.20 -1.32
C VAL A 5 -0.28 16.89 -2.09
N ILE A 6 -0.28 16.98 -3.42
CA ILE A 6 -0.16 15.84 -4.32
C ILE A 6 0.90 16.18 -5.38
N TYR A 7 1.84 15.26 -5.57
CA TYR A 7 2.86 15.33 -6.61
C TYR A 7 2.76 14.13 -7.55
N ILE A 8 3.38 14.23 -8.71
CA ILE A 8 3.43 13.18 -9.73
C ILE A 8 4.86 12.65 -9.80
N GLU A 9 5.01 11.35 -9.75
CA GLU A 9 6.27 10.64 -9.94
C GLU A 9 6.95 11.07 -11.26
N GLN A 10 8.27 11.25 -11.25
CA GLN A 10 9.08 11.66 -12.41
C GLN A 10 8.74 13.01 -13.08
N LYS A 11 7.71 13.74 -12.63
CA LYS A 11 7.46 15.12 -13.05
C LYS A 11 8.58 16.03 -12.51
N SER A 12 9.03 16.97 -13.34
CA SER A 12 10.06 17.93 -12.97
C SER A 12 9.46 19.06 -12.14
N TYR A 13 10.00 19.29 -10.94
CA TYR A 13 9.65 20.39 -10.05
C TYR A 13 10.86 21.28 -9.81
N THR A 14 10.69 22.60 -9.82
CA THR A 14 11.72 23.54 -9.40
C THR A 14 11.87 23.54 -7.88
N LYS A 15 13.03 23.97 -7.38
CA LYS A 15 13.23 24.16 -5.93
C LYS A 15 12.15 25.08 -5.35
N SER A 16 11.83 26.15 -6.06
CA SER A 16 10.84 27.16 -5.66
C SER A 16 9.45 26.57 -5.45
N GLU A 17 9.01 25.67 -6.34
CA GLU A 17 7.71 24.99 -6.23
C GLU A 17 7.66 24.08 -5.00
N LEU A 18 8.75 23.37 -4.73
CA LEU A 18 8.81 22.46 -3.58
C LEU A 18 8.95 23.18 -2.24
N LEU A 19 9.64 24.34 -2.22
CA LEU A 19 9.78 25.15 -1.01
C LEU A 19 8.46 25.78 -0.52
N ILE A 20 7.39 25.69 -1.32
CA ILE A 20 6.03 26.04 -0.88
C ILE A 20 5.52 25.03 0.16
N SER A 21 5.92 23.76 0.04
CA SER A 21 5.42 22.67 0.88
C SER A 21 6.47 22.09 1.83
N PHE A 22 7.75 22.37 1.59
CA PHE A 22 8.86 21.78 2.33
C PHE A 22 9.89 22.84 2.71
N SER A 23 10.50 22.69 3.88
CA SER A 23 11.75 23.38 4.23
C SER A 23 12.94 22.76 3.49
N GLU A 24 14.09 23.45 3.47
CA GLU A 24 15.31 22.92 2.88
C GLU A 24 15.80 21.64 3.57
N GLU A 25 15.62 21.55 4.89
CA GLU A 25 15.95 20.37 5.70
C GLU A 25 15.10 19.15 5.30
N GLU A 26 13.80 19.37 5.08
CA GLU A 26 12.87 18.31 4.67
C GLU A 26 13.17 17.83 3.25
N LEU A 27 13.50 18.75 2.33
CA LEU A 27 13.95 18.39 0.98
C LEU A 27 15.25 17.58 0.99
N PHE A 28 16.20 17.97 1.84
CA PHE A 28 17.44 17.22 2.01
C PHE A 28 17.16 15.80 2.55
N THR A 29 16.26 15.68 3.53
CA THR A 29 15.85 14.39 4.11
C THR A 29 15.16 13.49 3.07
N LEU A 30 14.28 14.05 2.24
CA LEU A 30 13.66 13.33 1.10
C LEU A 30 14.73 12.81 0.13
N GLY A 31 15.77 13.60 -0.12
CA GLY A 31 16.91 13.22 -0.97
C GLY A 31 17.72 12.08 -0.36
N LEU A 32 18.07 12.15 0.92
CA LEU A 32 18.79 11.10 1.63
C LEU A 32 18.04 9.77 1.66
N ARG A 33 16.71 9.81 1.75
CA ARG A 33 15.85 8.62 1.68
C ARG A 33 15.60 8.14 0.26
N GLY A 34 16.11 8.84 -0.76
CA GLY A 34 15.91 8.52 -2.18
C GLY A 34 14.44 8.55 -2.60
N ILE A 35 13.65 9.44 -2.00
CA ILE A 35 12.24 9.72 -2.34
C ILE A 35 12.17 10.77 -3.44
N ILE A 36 13.15 11.66 -3.46
CA ILE A 36 13.34 12.68 -4.47
C ILE A 36 14.77 12.65 -4.99
N GLU A 37 14.93 12.83 -6.29
CA GLU A 37 16.22 12.97 -6.95
C GLU A 37 16.37 14.39 -7.49
N GLN A 38 17.54 14.99 -7.31
CA GLN A 38 17.89 16.26 -7.90
C GLN A 38 18.67 16.03 -9.21
N SER A 39 18.15 16.59 -10.31
CA SER A 39 18.83 16.62 -11.60
C SER A 39 18.93 18.07 -12.06
N ASN A 40 20.14 18.62 -12.05
CA ASN A 40 20.43 20.02 -12.36
C ASN A 40 19.62 20.98 -11.45
N THR A 41 18.72 21.76 -12.04
CA THR A 41 17.85 22.75 -11.39
C THR A 41 16.48 22.20 -10.99
N TYR A 42 16.21 20.92 -11.28
CA TYR A 42 14.91 20.29 -11.04
C TYR A 42 15.02 19.12 -10.08
N TYR A 43 13.91 18.82 -9.44
CA TYR A 43 13.69 17.69 -8.56
C TYR A 43 12.62 16.78 -9.17
N LYS A 44 12.75 15.48 -8.95
CA LYS A 44 11.79 14.47 -9.40
C LYS A 44 11.54 13.47 -8.29
N PHE A 45 10.28 13.17 -8.03
CA PHE A 45 9.95 12.09 -7.11
C PHE A 45 10.19 10.72 -7.78
N THR A 46 10.83 9.82 -7.04
CA THR A 46 11.14 8.42 -7.44
C THR A 46 10.37 7.41 -6.60
N PHE A 47 9.30 7.87 -5.97
CA PHE A 47 8.47 7.12 -5.04
C PHE A 47 7.00 7.34 -5.40
N VAL A 48 6.18 6.33 -5.17
CA VAL A 48 4.72 6.40 -5.30
C VAL A 48 4.10 5.93 -4.00
N GLY A 49 3.23 6.76 -3.40
CA GLY A 49 2.63 6.49 -2.11
C GLY A 49 2.37 7.74 -1.29
N VAL A 50 2.23 7.59 0.02
CA VAL A 50 2.06 8.69 0.98
C VAL A 50 3.34 8.87 1.78
N VAL A 51 3.73 10.11 1.96
CA VAL A 51 4.86 10.52 2.78
C VAL A 51 4.34 11.45 3.87
N SER A 52 4.75 11.18 5.10
CA SER A 52 4.46 11.97 6.28
C SER A 52 5.76 12.58 6.79
N VAL A 53 5.79 13.89 6.96
CA VAL A 53 6.90 14.61 7.57
C VAL A 53 6.32 15.54 8.63
N ARG A 54 6.67 15.29 9.90
CA ARG A 54 6.13 16.03 11.06
C ARG A 54 4.60 16.12 11.05
N SER A 55 4.02 17.29 10.80
CA SER A 55 2.56 17.51 10.79
C SER A 55 1.93 17.45 9.39
N VAL A 56 2.72 17.34 8.32
CA VAL A 56 2.21 17.37 6.94
C VAL A 56 2.29 15.98 6.32
N ALA A 57 1.24 15.59 5.62
CA ALA A 57 1.24 14.42 4.76
C ALA A 57 1.00 14.87 3.31
N PHE A 58 1.68 14.22 2.37
CA PHE A 58 1.48 14.42 0.95
C PHE A 58 1.49 13.08 0.21
N ALA A 59 0.86 13.03 -0.96
CA ALA A 59 0.88 11.86 -1.82
C ALA A 59 1.74 12.10 -3.07
N VAL A 60 2.42 11.06 -3.52
CA VAL A 60 3.02 11.01 -4.85
C VAL A 60 2.29 9.95 -5.66
N ILE A 61 1.69 10.35 -6.78
CA ILE A 61 0.90 9.48 -7.65
C ILE A 61 1.72 9.00 -8.86
N PRO A 62 1.37 7.84 -9.44
CA PRO A 62 1.99 7.29 -10.66
C PRO A 62 2.23 8.32 -11.76
N LYS A 63 3.38 8.26 -12.42
CA LYS A 63 3.75 9.18 -13.53
C LYS A 63 2.82 9.15 -14.75
N ILE A 64 1.91 8.16 -14.80
CA ILE A 64 0.90 8.04 -15.85
C ILE A 64 -0.21 9.06 -15.66
N TYR A 65 -0.47 9.52 -14.43
CA TYR A 65 -1.41 10.63 -14.23
C TYR A 65 -0.83 11.95 -14.73
N THR A 66 -1.68 12.78 -15.33
CA THR A 66 -1.30 14.11 -15.86
C THR A 66 -1.66 15.25 -14.91
N ARG A 67 -2.56 15.00 -13.96
CA ARG A 67 -3.14 15.99 -13.04
C ARG A 67 -3.03 15.51 -11.59
N GLU A 68 -2.73 16.44 -10.68
CA GLU A 68 -2.60 16.23 -9.24
C GLU A 68 -3.98 16.19 -8.58
N LEU A 69 -4.73 15.10 -8.82
CA LEU A 69 -6.11 14.93 -8.37
C LEU A 69 -6.22 14.06 -7.12
N LYS A 70 -7.14 14.44 -6.21
CA LYS A 70 -7.46 13.67 -4.99
C LYS A 70 -7.91 12.26 -5.33
N GLU A 71 -8.74 12.08 -6.34
CA GLU A 71 -9.26 10.77 -6.74
C GLU A 71 -8.13 9.83 -7.20
N SER A 72 -7.12 10.37 -7.91
CA SER A 72 -5.95 9.61 -8.35
C SER A 72 -5.07 9.18 -7.17
N ALA A 73 -4.90 10.05 -6.17
CA ALA A 73 -4.19 9.68 -4.94
C ALA A 73 -4.92 8.57 -4.17
N LEU A 74 -6.24 8.70 -4.01
CA LEU A 74 -7.07 7.67 -3.37
C LEU A 74 -7.00 6.33 -4.10
N LEU A 75 -7.12 6.35 -5.42
CA LEU A 75 -7.06 5.13 -6.23
C LEU A 75 -5.67 4.46 -6.13
N THR A 76 -4.61 5.27 -6.12
CA THR A 76 -3.22 4.80 -5.92
C THR A 76 -3.05 4.14 -4.56
N ILE A 77 -3.51 4.77 -3.48
CA ILE A 77 -3.40 4.23 -2.11
C ILE A 77 -4.18 2.92 -1.98
N LYS A 78 -5.38 2.84 -2.54
CA LYS A 78 -6.16 1.60 -2.58
C LYS A 78 -5.44 0.50 -3.37
N THR A 79 -4.84 0.85 -4.51
CA THR A 79 -4.06 -0.09 -5.33
C THR A 79 -2.87 -0.63 -4.53
N LEU A 80 -2.11 0.25 -3.88
CA LEU A 80 -1.00 -0.13 -3.00
C LEU A 80 -1.47 -1.07 -1.89
N LYS A 81 -2.54 -0.73 -1.17
CA LYS A 81 -3.14 -1.59 -0.11
C LYS A 81 -3.56 -2.96 -0.61
N ARG A 82 -4.10 -3.06 -1.83
CA ARG A 82 -4.44 -4.35 -2.43
C ARG A 82 -3.18 -5.16 -2.74
N TYR A 83 -2.22 -4.54 -3.41
CA TYR A 83 -0.93 -5.17 -3.74
C TYR A 83 -0.24 -5.67 -2.47
N THR A 84 -0.27 -4.90 -1.39
CA THR A 84 0.40 -5.29 -0.16
C THR A 84 -0.23 -6.51 0.48
N LYS A 85 -1.55 -6.69 0.38
CA LYS A 85 -2.24 -7.87 0.89
C LYS A 85 -1.92 -9.12 0.06
N THR A 86 -1.79 -9.00 -1.27
CA THR A 86 -1.56 -10.15 -2.17
C THR A 86 -0.09 -10.55 -2.28
N ASN A 87 0.85 -9.63 -2.12
CA ASN A 87 2.26 -9.82 -2.45
C ASN A 87 3.24 -9.69 -1.27
N ARG A 88 2.79 -9.94 -0.03
CA ARG A 88 3.61 -9.79 1.20
C ARG A 88 4.99 -10.50 1.16
N HIS A 89 5.10 -11.58 0.41
CA HIS A 89 6.31 -12.39 0.31
C HIS A 89 7.36 -11.84 -0.65
N LEU A 90 7.03 -10.81 -1.44
CA LEU A 90 7.90 -10.21 -2.47
C LEU A 90 8.55 -8.90 -2.01
N PHE A 91 8.37 -8.50 -0.76
CA PHE A 91 8.92 -7.24 -0.26
C PHE A 91 10.42 -7.38 0.02
N ASP A 92 11.23 -6.83 -0.89
CA ASP A 92 12.70 -6.90 -0.86
C ASP A 92 13.35 -5.60 -0.32
N GLY A 93 12.70 -4.89 0.61
CA GLY A 93 13.24 -3.69 1.28
C GLY A 93 13.25 -2.39 0.45
N ILE A 94 12.74 -2.43 -0.78
CA ILE A 94 12.46 -1.24 -1.62
C ILE A 94 11.06 -0.64 -1.39
N ASP A 95 10.24 -1.40 -0.67
CA ASP A 95 8.84 -1.12 -0.37
C ASP A 95 8.70 -0.65 1.09
N PHE A 96 7.84 0.33 1.32
CA PHE A 96 7.60 0.96 2.62
C PHE A 96 6.16 0.66 3.06
N PHE A 97 5.91 -0.56 3.52
CA PHE A 97 4.57 -1.02 3.91
C PHE A 97 4.52 -1.59 5.33
N ASN A 98 5.50 -1.25 6.17
CA ASN A 98 5.53 -1.75 7.53
C ASN A 98 4.38 -1.15 8.36
N ILE A 99 3.68 -2.00 9.09
CA ILE A 99 2.51 -1.62 9.91
C ILE A 99 2.76 -1.82 11.40
N GLU A 100 3.87 -2.44 11.78
CA GLU A 100 4.17 -2.76 13.18
C GLU A 100 4.61 -1.50 13.93
N PRO A 101 3.86 -1.01 14.94
CA PRO A 101 4.14 0.30 15.57
C PRO A 101 5.52 0.43 16.22
N ASP A 102 6.13 -0.70 16.63
CA ASP A 102 7.47 -0.72 17.22
C ASP A 102 8.59 -0.70 16.16
N ASN A 103 8.26 -0.82 14.88
CA ASN A 103 9.22 -0.81 13.80
C ASN A 103 9.61 0.64 13.42
N PRO A 104 10.91 0.97 13.28
CA PRO A 104 11.34 2.31 12.85
C PRO A 104 10.83 2.75 11.48
N GLU A 105 10.45 1.81 10.62
CA GLU A 105 9.88 2.04 9.28
C GLU A 105 8.35 1.95 9.27
N CYS A 106 7.70 1.91 10.45
CA CYS A 106 6.25 1.86 10.56
C CYS A 106 5.60 3.06 9.86
N SER A 107 4.56 2.75 9.10
CA SER A 107 3.76 3.73 8.40
C SER A 107 2.73 4.37 9.31
N GLU A 108 2.83 5.67 9.51
CA GLU A 108 1.81 6.46 10.21
C GLU A 108 0.45 6.44 9.50
N LEU A 109 0.43 6.32 8.16
CA LEU A 109 -0.84 6.13 7.42
C LEU A 109 -1.53 4.81 7.80
N ALA A 110 -0.76 3.74 7.98
CA ALA A 110 -1.29 2.45 8.40
C ALA A 110 -1.80 2.49 9.85
N ILE A 111 -1.07 3.19 10.75
CA ILE A 111 -1.52 3.46 12.11
C ILE A 111 -2.80 4.28 12.12
N ALA A 112 -2.89 5.31 11.27
CA ALA A 112 -4.08 6.14 11.13
C ALA A 112 -5.30 5.32 10.68
N GLU A 113 -5.14 4.48 9.65
CA GLU A 113 -6.21 3.58 9.19
C GLU A 113 -6.65 2.63 10.33
N PHE A 114 -5.71 1.96 10.99
CA PHE A 114 -6.01 1.06 12.10
C PHE A 114 -6.80 1.75 13.22
N LEU A 115 -6.37 2.94 13.67
CA LEU A 115 -7.01 3.63 14.79
C LEU A 115 -8.45 4.07 14.45
N LEU A 116 -8.68 4.49 13.21
CA LEU A 116 -10.01 4.83 12.73
C LEU A 116 -10.92 3.60 12.64
N GLU A 117 -10.41 2.48 12.11
CA GLU A 117 -11.14 1.21 12.04
C GLU A 117 -11.45 0.64 13.43
N ASP A 118 -10.48 0.68 14.36
CA ASP A 118 -10.66 0.22 15.74
C ASP A 118 -11.71 1.06 16.46
N PHE A 119 -11.66 2.39 16.32
CA PHE A 119 -12.64 3.30 16.89
C PHE A 119 -14.05 3.06 16.32
N GLN A 120 -14.19 2.88 15.02
CA GLN A 120 -15.48 2.56 14.40
C GLN A 120 -16.07 1.24 14.92
N SER A 121 -15.21 0.26 15.20
CA SER A 121 -15.63 -1.07 15.62
C SER A 121 -15.90 -1.16 17.13
N ASN A 122 -15.19 -0.38 17.95
CA ASN A 122 -15.14 -0.59 19.40
C ASN A 122 -15.37 0.67 20.24
N GLY A 123 -15.42 1.85 19.64
CA GLY A 123 -15.51 3.13 20.33
C GLY A 123 -14.21 3.56 21.02
N ILE A 124 -14.33 4.53 21.92
CA ILE A 124 -13.21 5.01 22.74
C ILE A 124 -12.81 3.94 23.77
N TYR A 125 -11.51 3.83 24.02
CA TYR A 125 -10.92 2.93 24.98
C TYR A 125 -11.50 3.16 26.37
N THR A 126 -11.92 2.07 27.01
CA THR A 126 -12.41 2.07 28.38
C THR A 126 -11.62 1.03 29.15
N TYR A 127 -10.77 1.50 30.08
CA TYR A 127 -10.12 0.59 31.02
C TYR A 127 -11.13 0.15 32.06
N ARG A 128 -11.33 -1.16 32.20
CA ARG A 128 -12.21 -1.75 33.21
C ARG A 128 -11.35 -2.55 34.17
N ASP A 129 -10.88 -1.90 35.23
CA ASP A 129 -10.30 -2.66 36.35
C ASP A 129 -11.43 -3.13 37.27
N ARG A 130 -11.33 -4.37 37.74
CA ARG A 130 -12.16 -4.86 38.84
C ARG A 130 -11.33 -4.73 40.11
N LEU A 131 -11.54 -3.64 40.85
CA LEU A 131 -11.04 -3.61 42.22
C LEU A 131 -11.88 -4.54 43.08
N TYR A 132 -11.21 -5.47 43.75
CA TYR A 132 -11.80 -6.31 44.78
C TYR A 132 -11.47 -5.71 46.16
N GLU A 133 -12.49 -5.39 46.93
CA GLU A 133 -12.38 -4.82 48.28
C GLU A 133 -13.20 -5.64 49.27
N ILE A 134 -12.72 -5.80 50.51
CA ILE A 134 -13.49 -6.42 51.58
C ILE A 134 -14.51 -5.39 52.09
N ASN A 135 -15.80 -5.76 52.07
CA ASN A 135 -16.94 -4.92 52.41
C ASN A 135 -16.98 -3.60 51.62
N GLY A 136 -16.54 -3.65 50.37
CA GLY A 136 -16.60 -2.49 49.45
C GLY A 136 -18.04 -2.16 49.02
N ASN A 137 -18.22 -1.00 48.40
CA ASN A 137 -19.54 -0.52 47.95
C ASN A 137 -20.03 -1.16 46.63
N GLY A 138 -19.22 -2.01 45.99
CA GLY A 138 -19.55 -2.69 44.73
C GLY A 138 -20.37 -3.98 44.89
N ASP A 139 -20.65 -4.66 43.78
CA ASP A 139 -21.40 -5.92 43.78
C ASP A 139 -20.63 -7.05 44.46
N ILE A 140 -21.32 -7.91 45.22
CA ILE A 140 -20.68 -9.03 45.91
C ILE A 140 -20.16 -10.06 44.90
N HIS A 141 -18.85 -10.31 44.91
CA HIS A 141 -18.23 -11.36 44.13
C HIS A 141 -18.25 -12.69 44.91
N TRP A 142 -19.37 -13.40 44.84
CA TRP A 142 -19.62 -14.60 45.64
C TRP A 142 -18.56 -15.69 45.51
N VAL A 143 -17.97 -15.88 44.33
CA VAL A 143 -16.92 -16.90 44.13
C VAL A 143 -15.69 -16.59 44.97
N HIS A 144 -15.25 -15.33 45.02
CA HIS A 144 -14.10 -14.92 45.84
C HIS A 144 -14.49 -14.90 47.32
N THR A 145 -15.68 -14.40 47.65
CA THR A 145 -16.19 -14.40 49.03
C THR A 145 -16.24 -15.81 49.63
N VAL A 146 -16.73 -16.80 48.88
CA VAL A 146 -16.82 -18.20 49.35
C VAL A 146 -15.45 -18.86 49.45
N ASN A 147 -14.52 -18.53 48.56
CA ASN A 147 -13.20 -19.15 48.51
C ASN A 147 -12.19 -18.54 49.51
N ASP A 148 -12.31 -17.24 49.77
CA ASP A 148 -11.27 -16.45 50.45
C ASP A 148 -11.69 -15.94 51.84
N ILE A 149 -12.98 -16.00 52.21
CA ILE A 149 -13.49 -15.58 53.52
C ILE A 149 -14.03 -16.79 54.29
N ASP A 150 -13.64 -16.93 55.56
CA ASP A 150 -14.16 -17.98 56.44
C ASP A 150 -15.59 -17.63 56.92
N PRO A 151 -16.61 -18.48 56.68
CA PRO A 151 -17.96 -18.21 57.13
C PRO A 151 -18.18 -18.54 58.61
N ILE A 152 -19.12 -17.85 59.22
CA ILE A 152 -19.66 -18.19 60.54
C ILE A 152 -20.85 -19.13 60.35
N TYR A 153 -20.88 -20.26 61.05
CA TYR A 153 -21.98 -21.21 60.93
C TYR A 153 -23.10 -20.89 61.92
N SER A 154 -24.31 -20.69 61.41
CA SER A 154 -25.53 -20.55 62.21
C SER A 154 -26.57 -21.57 61.74
N SER A 155 -27.05 -22.43 62.66
CA SER A 155 -28.01 -23.51 62.36
C SER A 155 -27.61 -24.42 61.19
N GLY A 156 -26.30 -24.67 61.03
CA GLY A 156 -25.76 -25.51 59.96
C GLY A 156 -25.63 -24.83 58.60
N GLN A 157 -25.92 -23.52 58.49
CA GLN A 157 -25.72 -22.75 57.26
C GLN A 157 -24.55 -21.77 57.42
N PRO A 158 -23.69 -21.63 56.38
CA PRO A 158 -22.61 -20.65 56.37
C PRO A 158 -23.18 -19.23 56.19
N VAL A 159 -22.74 -18.30 57.05
CA VAL A 159 -23.08 -16.88 57.00
C VAL A 159 -21.77 -16.10 56.87
N TYR A 160 -21.66 -15.34 55.79
CA TYR A 160 -20.50 -14.48 55.51
C TYR A 160 -20.78 -13.08 56.07
N THR A 161 -20.05 -12.67 57.11
CA THR A 161 -20.15 -11.32 57.69
C THR A 161 -19.36 -10.28 56.92
N ASP A 162 -18.30 -10.74 56.25
CA ASP A 162 -17.50 -9.94 55.33
C ASP A 162 -17.72 -10.47 53.92
N THR A 163 -17.85 -9.56 52.94
CA THR A 163 -17.98 -9.90 51.52
C THR A 163 -16.84 -9.32 50.71
N ILE A 164 -16.37 -10.05 49.70
CA ILE A 164 -15.49 -9.45 48.69
C ILE A 164 -16.38 -8.81 47.64
N ASN A 165 -16.35 -7.49 47.56
CA ASN A 165 -17.11 -6.69 46.62
C ASN A 165 -16.21 -6.31 45.45
N HIS A 166 -16.75 -6.36 44.24
CA HIS A 166 -16.06 -5.86 43.06
C HIS A 166 -16.71 -4.55 42.61
N THR A 167 -15.89 -3.53 42.42
CA THR A 167 -16.31 -2.28 41.80
C THR A 167 -15.65 -2.22 40.43
N ILE A 168 -16.45 -2.00 39.39
CA ILE A 168 -15.91 -1.61 38.08
C ILE A 168 -15.43 -0.18 38.25
N ILE A 169 -14.13 0.03 38.28
CA ILE A 169 -13.57 1.37 38.14
C ILE A 169 -13.54 1.66 36.64
N GLU A 170 -14.36 2.62 36.22
CA GLU A 170 -14.12 3.34 34.99
C GLU A 170 -12.99 4.36 35.28
N ASP A 171 -11.90 4.25 34.51
CA ASP A 171 -10.62 4.96 34.61
C ASP A 171 -10.67 6.29 35.38
N ILE A 172 -9.98 6.34 36.52
CA ILE A 172 -9.98 7.49 37.46
C ILE A 172 -9.49 8.80 36.81
N PHE A 173 -8.93 8.83 35.59
CA PHE A 173 -8.74 10.11 34.85
C PHE A 173 -8.92 10.06 33.33
N ASN A 174 -9.47 8.99 32.74
CA ASN A 174 -9.76 8.94 31.29
C ASN A 174 -8.54 9.31 30.39
N LEU A 175 -7.31 9.08 30.86
CA LEU A 175 -6.10 9.65 30.22
C LEU A 175 -5.79 8.93 28.90
N THR A 176 -5.91 7.61 28.86
CA THR A 176 -5.76 6.84 27.62
C THR A 176 -6.83 7.21 26.60
N ALA A 177 -8.06 7.41 27.06
CA ALA A 177 -9.16 7.88 26.23
C ALA A 177 -8.89 9.29 25.68
N ALA A 178 -8.40 10.22 26.51
CA ALA A 178 -8.00 11.56 26.07
C ALA A 178 -6.90 11.50 25.00
N ILE A 179 -5.89 10.66 25.18
CA ILE A 179 -4.85 10.42 24.17
C ILE A 179 -5.44 9.85 22.88
N GLN A 180 -6.33 8.87 22.96
CA GLN A 180 -6.97 8.29 21.78
C GLN A 180 -7.81 9.34 21.03
N LYS A 181 -8.62 10.13 21.74
CA LYS A 181 -9.43 11.21 21.16
C LYS A 181 -8.57 12.24 20.43
N TRP A 182 -7.48 12.68 21.05
CA TRP A 182 -6.50 13.55 20.41
C TRP A 182 -5.88 12.89 19.18
N GLY A 183 -5.47 11.62 19.29
CA GLY A 183 -4.88 10.86 18.19
C GLY A 183 -5.83 10.72 17.00
N LEU A 184 -7.11 10.45 17.25
CA LEU A 184 -8.18 10.38 16.25
C LEU A 184 -8.39 11.72 15.54
N ASN A 185 -8.39 12.84 16.27
CA ASN A 185 -8.45 14.16 15.65
C ASN A 185 -7.20 14.44 14.78
N TYR A 186 -6.01 14.21 15.36
CA TYR A 186 -4.73 14.41 14.68
C TYR A 186 -4.63 13.65 13.35
N ILE A 187 -4.99 12.35 13.34
CA ILE A 187 -4.95 11.55 12.11
C ILE A 187 -6.09 11.89 11.14
N SER A 188 -7.26 12.29 11.63
CA SER A 188 -8.39 12.71 10.79
C SER A 188 -8.03 13.98 10.01
N GLU A 189 -7.48 14.99 10.69
CA GLU A 189 -7.01 16.22 10.05
C GLU A 189 -5.90 15.96 9.03
N LYS A 190 -4.95 15.07 9.37
CA LYS A 190 -3.77 14.81 8.54
C LYS A 190 -4.02 13.87 7.36
N TYR A 191 -4.88 12.86 7.51
CA TYR A 191 -5.02 11.76 6.54
C TYR A 191 -6.44 11.53 5.99
N SER A 192 -7.48 12.22 6.45
CA SER A 192 -8.87 12.06 5.94
C SER A 192 -8.95 11.98 4.42
N VAL A 193 -8.30 12.92 3.73
CA VAL A 193 -8.22 12.97 2.27
C VAL A 193 -7.59 11.70 1.68
N PHE A 194 -6.50 11.21 2.26
CA PHE A 194 -5.74 10.05 1.75
C PHE A 194 -6.36 8.71 2.13
N LEU A 195 -7.18 8.68 3.18
CA LEU A 195 -7.95 7.50 3.58
C LEU A 195 -9.33 7.45 2.90
N GLY A 196 -9.76 8.54 2.27
CA GLY A 196 -11.05 8.62 1.57
C GLY A 196 -12.22 8.66 2.53
N ILE A 197 -11.98 9.21 3.72
CA ILE A 197 -12.96 9.39 4.77
C ILE A 197 -13.23 10.89 4.84
N ASP A 198 -14.48 11.28 5.01
CA ASP A 198 -14.80 12.68 5.32
C ASP A 198 -14.19 13.04 6.68
N LEU A 199 -13.93 14.34 6.91
CA LEU A 199 -13.52 14.80 8.23
C LEU A 199 -14.55 14.30 9.25
N ILE A 200 -14.13 13.37 10.09
CA ILE A 200 -15.01 12.77 11.08
C ILE A 200 -15.26 13.86 12.12
N ASN A 201 -16.49 14.36 12.17
CA ASN A 201 -16.93 15.15 13.31
C ASN A 201 -17.15 14.20 14.47
N PHE A 202 -16.16 14.08 15.33
CA PHE A 202 -16.25 13.23 16.50
C PHE A 202 -17.21 13.86 17.51
N ASP A 203 -18.24 13.11 17.92
CA ASP A 203 -19.19 13.52 18.96
C ASP A 203 -18.60 13.30 20.36
N PHE A 204 -17.41 13.88 20.59
CA PHE A 204 -16.75 13.89 21.88
C PHE A 204 -15.87 15.13 22.02
N ASP A 205 -15.76 15.64 23.25
CA ASP A 205 -14.78 16.66 23.57
C ASP A 205 -13.37 16.08 23.49
N TYR A 206 -12.46 16.82 22.87
CA TYR A 206 -11.04 16.52 22.75
C TYR A 206 -10.19 17.78 22.94
N GLU A 207 -8.97 17.60 23.43
CA GLU A 207 -7.96 18.66 23.48
C GLU A 207 -7.24 18.73 22.13
N GLU A 208 -7.08 19.93 21.57
CA GLU A 208 -6.40 20.11 20.28
C GLU A 208 -4.90 19.87 20.41
N ASN A 209 -4.31 20.37 21.51
CA ASN A 209 -2.88 20.27 21.74
C ASN A 209 -2.56 19.12 22.69
N LEU A 210 -1.58 18.29 22.33
CA LEU A 210 -1.11 17.21 23.18
C LEU A 210 -0.65 17.71 24.57
N SER A 211 -0.13 18.94 24.65
CA SER A 211 0.30 19.58 25.90
C SER A 211 -0.84 19.92 26.87
N GLU A 212 -2.08 20.04 26.39
CA GLU A 212 -3.26 20.25 27.22
C GLU A 212 -3.63 18.97 27.98
N ILE A 213 -3.31 17.80 27.39
CA ILE A 213 -3.47 16.49 28.03
C ILE A 213 -2.32 16.23 29.03
N GLY A 214 -1.08 16.54 28.63
CA GLY A 214 0.09 16.40 29.51
C GLY A 214 1.42 16.43 28.76
N ASN A 215 2.53 16.32 29.50
CA ASN A 215 3.86 16.22 28.90
C ASN A 215 3.97 14.89 28.11
N PRO A 216 4.40 14.88 26.83
CA PRO A 216 4.56 13.68 26.03
C PRO A 216 5.30 12.52 26.71
N GLU A 217 6.37 12.77 27.47
CA GLU A 217 7.09 11.71 28.18
C GLU A 217 6.22 11.07 29.27
N GLN A 218 5.39 11.86 29.96
CA GLN A 218 4.46 11.35 30.97
C GLN A 218 3.34 10.52 30.32
N LEU A 219 2.82 10.98 29.17
CA LEU A 219 1.80 10.26 28.40
C LEU A 219 2.32 8.92 27.88
N ILE A 220 3.54 8.90 27.32
CA ILE A 220 4.19 7.65 26.88
C ILE A 220 4.41 6.72 28.07
N ASN A 221 4.92 7.23 29.20
CA ASN A 221 5.14 6.41 30.39
C ASN A 221 3.84 5.83 30.96
N HIS A 222 2.73 6.57 30.91
CA HIS A 222 1.40 6.08 31.27
C HIS A 222 1.00 4.90 30.36
N LEU A 223 1.08 5.07 29.05
CA LEU A 223 0.76 4.03 28.07
C LEU A 223 1.67 2.79 28.19
N LEU A 224 2.96 2.97 28.44
CA LEU A 224 3.90 1.87 28.65
C LEU A 224 3.60 1.06 29.91
N LYS A 225 3.12 1.71 30.99
CA LYS A 225 2.64 1.00 32.19
C LYS A 225 1.37 0.21 31.90
N LEU A 226 0.42 0.80 31.19
CA LEU A 226 -0.79 0.11 30.76
C LEU A 226 -0.49 -1.08 29.86
N LEU A 227 0.52 -0.97 28.98
CA LEU A 227 0.96 -2.05 28.11
C LEU A 227 1.43 -3.30 28.88
N GLN A 228 1.88 -3.15 30.14
CA GLN A 228 2.30 -4.26 30.98
C GLN A 228 1.14 -5.03 31.63
N THR A 229 -0.06 -4.43 31.68
CA THR A 229 -1.24 -5.02 32.34
C THR A 229 -2.29 -5.51 31.35
N VAL A 230 -2.25 -5.08 30.09
CA VAL A 230 -3.12 -5.59 29.03
C VAL A 230 -2.59 -6.89 28.43
N TYR A 231 -3.49 -7.80 28.06
CA TYR A 231 -3.13 -9.10 27.49
C TYR A 231 -3.79 -9.39 26.14
N THR A 232 -4.70 -8.54 25.68
CA THR A 232 -5.35 -8.75 24.38
C THR A 232 -4.51 -8.14 23.27
N ASP A 233 -4.33 -8.87 22.16
CA ASP A 233 -3.56 -8.40 21.01
C ASP A 233 -4.06 -7.05 20.49
N ARG A 234 -5.38 -6.85 20.53
CA ARG A 234 -6.03 -5.60 20.15
C ARG A 234 -5.57 -4.43 21.02
N GLU A 235 -5.67 -4.55 22.35
CA GLU A 235 -5.30 -3.47 23.27
C GLU A 235 -3.80 -3.17 23.20
N ILE A 236 -2.99 -4.22 23.12
CA ILE A 236 -1.54 -4.11 22.93
C ILE A 236 -1.24 -3.28 21.68
N TYR A 237 -1.87 -3.61 20.55
CA TYR A 237 -1.66 -2.89 19.30
C TYR A 237 -2.16 -1.44 19.39
N LEU A 238 -3.36 -1.21 19.93
CA LEU A 238 -3.92 0.14 20.15
C LEU A 238 -2.97 1.02 20.97
N ILE A 239 -2.51 0.54 22.11
CA ILE A 239 -1.62 1.30 23.00
C ILE A 239 -0.29 1.60 22.29
N LYS A 240 0.29 0.62 21.58
CA LYS A 240 1.50 0.83 20.78
C LYS A 240 1.29 1.86 19.67
N SER A 241 0.15 1.82 18.97
CA SER A 241 -0.23 2.83 17.97
C SER A 241 -0.33 4.24 18.57
N LEU A 242 -0.90 4.39 19.76
CA LEU A 242 -0.97 5.69 20.45
C LEU A 242 0.43 6.20 20.84
N ILE A 243 1.29 5.33 21.36
CA ILE A 243 2.70 5.67 21.65
C ILE A 243 3.41 6.12 20.37
N PHE A 244 3.22 5.41 19.27
CA PHE A 244 3.80 5.75 17.97
C PHE A 244 3.36 7.15 17.51
N LEU A 245 2.06 7.48 17.60
CA LEU A 245 1.56 8.80 17.20
C LEU A 245 2.15 9.93 18.05
N ILE A 246 2.25 9.74 19.37
CA ILE A 246 2.88 10.74 20.25
C ILE A 246 4.34 10.98 19.82
N ARG A 247 5.11 9.91 19.62
CA ARG A 247 6.52 10.00 19.19
C ARG A 247 6.67 10.68 17.83
N SER A 248 5.79 10.36 16.88
CA SER A 248 5.78 10.98 15.55
C SER A 248 5.51 12.49 15.66
N LYS A 249 4.50 12.88 16.43
CA LYS A 249 4.14 14.29 16.63
C LYS A 249 5.27 15.10 17.28
N THR A 250 5.99 14.53 18.24
CA THR A 250 7.05 15.23 18.97
C THR A 250 8.41 15.22 18.25
N GLY A 251 8.52 14.57 17.09
CA GLY A 251 9.82 14.40 16.41
C GLY A 251 10.80 13.53 17.20
N ALA A 252 10.28 12.59 18.00
CA ALA A 252 11.07 11.69 18.83
C ALA A 252 11.36 10.34 18.15
N LEU A 253 10.89 10.15 16.91
CA LEU A 253 11.26 9.00 16.09
C LEU A 253 12.67 9.21 15.52
N GLU A 254 13.47 8.15 15.44
CA GLU A 254 14.79 8.19 14.76
C GLU A 254 14.65 8.62 13.29
N ASN A 255 13.48 8.40 12.70
CA ASN A 255 13.10 8.81 11.37
C ASN A 255 12.01 9.90 11.46
N ASP A 256 12.35 11.15 11.16
CA ASP A 256 11.39 12.27 11.05
C ASP A 256 10.36 12.13 9.90
N MET A 257 10.41 11.00 9.19
CA MET A 257 9.62 10.71 8.01
C MET A 257 9.01 9.31 8.08
N SER A 258 7.69 9.24 7.90
CA SER A 258 6.95 7.99 7.73
C SER A 258 6.57 7.82 6.27
N LEU A 259 6.69 6.60 5.74
CA LEU A 259 6.44 6.27 4.35
C LEU A 259 5.37 5.18 4.23
N TYR A 260 4.49 5.30 3.23
CA TYR A 260 3.59 4.24 2.80
C TYR A 260 3.60 4.14 1.27
N GLY A 261 4.36 3.21 0.68
CA GLY A 261 4.47 3.16 -0.78
C GLY A 261 5.65 2.35 -1.30
N THR A 262 6.04 2.62 -2.54
CA THR A 262 7.12 1.91 -3.22
C THR A 262 7.94 2.83 -4.11
N LYS A 263 9.20 2.46 -4.37
CA LYS A 263 10.03 3.05 -5.43
C LYS A 263 9.95 2.29 -6.75
N ALA A 264 9.28 1.14 -6.78
CA ALA A 264 9.22 0.25 -7.92
C ALA A 264 7.77 0.03 -8.38
N TYR A 265 7.02 1.10 -8.64
CA TYR A 265 5.61 1.00 -9.06
C TYR A 265 5.39 0.15 -10.34
N SER A 266 6.45 -0.07 -11.13
CA SER A 266 6.42 -1.00 -12.25
C SER A 266 6.02 -2.43 -11.84
N THR A 267 6.43 -2.92 -10.67
CA THR A 267 6.07 -4.26 -10.18
C THR A 267 4.58 -4.35 -9.86
N ILE A 268 3.99 -3.27 -9.35
CA ILE A 268 2.55 -3.15 -9.10
C ILE A 268 1.80 -3.12 -10.44
N TRP A 269 2.31 -2.39 -11.43
CA TRP A 269 1.74 -2.40 -12.78
C TRP A 269 1.75 -3.81 -13.41
N GLU A 270 2.87 -4.54 -13.27
CA GLU A 270 2.94 -5.94 -13.70
C GLU A 270 1.92 -6.83 -12.98
N ASP A 271 1.76 -6.67 -11.66
CA ASP A 271 0.75 -7.41 -10.89
C ASP A 271 -0.69 -7.07 -11.32
N ILE A 272 -1.00 -5.79 -11.56
CA ILE A 272 -2.29 -5.37 -12.14
C ILE A 272 -2.53 -6.11 -13.46
N CYS A 273 -1.57 -6.11 -14.37
CA CYS A 273 -1.67 -6.82 -15.65
C CYS A 273 -1.91 -8.32 -15.44
N LYS A 274 -1.11 -8.97 -14.59
CA LYS A 274 -1.21 -10.42 -14.31
C LYS A 274 -2.61 -10.78 -13.82
N GLN A 275 -3.19 -9.95 -12.96
CA GLN A 275 -4.48 -10.22 -12.32
C GLN A 275 -5.65 -9.98 -13.28
N ILE A 276 -5.59 -8.92 -14.08
CA ILE A 276 -6.59 -8.65 -15.13
C ILE A 276 -6.61 -9.77 -16.15
N TRP A 277 -5.45 -10.28 -16.55
CA TRP A 277 -5.35 -11.40 -17.50
C TRP A 277 -5.49 -12.78 -16.85
N LYS A 278 -5.84 -12.86 -15.55
CA LYS A 278 -5.97 -14.12 -14.79
C LYS A 278 -4.74 -15.03 -14.91
N TYR A 279 -3.56 -14.45 -15.05
CA TYR A 279 -2.33 -15.20 -15.18
C TYR A 279 -2.08 -16.00 -13.91
N LYS A 280 -1.95 -17.31 -14.08
CA LYS A 280 -1.50 -18.23 -13.03
C LYS A 280 -0.13 -18.71 -13.44
N HIS A 281 0.84 -18.59 -12.53
CA HIS A 281 2.19 -19.11 -12.77
C HIS A 281 2.12 -20.55 -13.24
N SER A 282 2.40 -20.77 -14.52
CA SER A 282 2.52 -22.10 -15.06
C SER A 282 3.86 -22.67 -14.63
N LYS A 283 3.94 -23.98 -14.36
CA LYS A 283 5.23 -24.67 -14.26
C LYS A 283 5.87 -24.60 -15.65
N ASN A 284 6.65 -23.56 -15.88
CA ASN A 284 7.14 -23.11 -17.18
C ASN A 284 8.08 -24.13 -17.83
N SER A 285 7.53 -25.17 -18.45
CA SER A 285 8.27 -26.14 -19.28
C SER A 285 8.83 -25.50 -20.56
N TYR A 286 8.29 -24.34 -20.94
CA TYR A 286 8.68 -23.67 -22.17
C TYR A 286 10.08 -23.07 -22.11
N PHE A 287 10.53 -22.55 -20.96
CA PHE A 287 11.78 -21.77 -20.88
C PHE A 287 12.84 -22.48 -20.02
N PRO A 288 13.95 -22.96 -20.62
CA PRO A 288 15.01 -23.65 -19.93
C PRO A 288 15.87 -22.67 -19.14
N ARG A 289 16.47 -23.17 -18.06
CA ARG A 289 17.53 -22.47 -17.35
C ARG A 289 18.85 -22.57 -18.10
N PRO A 290 19.68 -21.51 -18.09
CA PRO A 290 21.06 -21.59 -18.56
C PRO A 290 21.83 -22.68 -17.81
N LYS A 291 22.57 -23.51 -18.55
CA LYS A 291 23.47 -24.53 -18.00
C LYS A 291 24.92 -24.09 -18.19
N TRP A 292 25.74 -24.34 -17.18
CA TRP A 292 27.15 -23.98 -17.14
C TRP A 292 27.99 -25.24 -17.00
N ASP A 293 29.04 -25.35 -17.82
CA ASP A 293 30.11 -26.32 -17.62
C ASP A 293 31.36 -25.55 -17.18
N ILE A 294 31.72 -25.67 -15.90
CA ILE A 294 32.88 -25.00 -15.31
C ILE A 294 33.80 -26.08 -14.75
N LEU A 295 34.93 -26.28 -15.44
CA LEU A 295 35.95 -27.26 -15.06
C LEU A 295 35.38 -28.69 -14.95
N GLY A 296 34.47 -29.07 -15.84
CA GLY A 296 33.82 -30.38 -15.84
C GLY A 296 32.67 -30.52 -14.84
N ASN A 297 32.33 -29.45 -14.10
CA ASN A 297 31.18 -29.43 -13.21
C ASN A 297 30.00 -28.73 -13.88
N ASN A 298 28.85 -29.40 -13.85
CA ASN A 298 27.62 -28.87 -14.43
C ASN A 298 26.82 -28.08 -13.38
N TYR A 299 26.50 -26.84 -13.69
CA TYR A 299 25.63 -25.99 -12.88
C TYR A 299 24.43 -25.52 -13.70
N GLU A 300 23.34 -25.18 -13.02
CA GLU A 300 22.18 -24.58 -13.65
C GLU A 300 21.86 -23.25 -12.97
N SER A 301 21.61 -22.21 -13.76
CA SER A 301 21.23 -20.90 -13.25
C SER A 301 19.88 -20.99 -12.54
N LYS A 302 19.75 -20.26 -11.42
CA LYS A 302 18.47 -20.16 -10.70
C LYS A 302 17.43 -19.36 -11.49
N SER A 303 17.87 -18.35 -12.22
CA SER A 303 17.01 -17.46 -13.01
C SER A 303 16.62 -18.05 -14.36
N ILE A 304 15.41 -17.71 -14.82
CA ILE A 304 14.84 -18.08 -16.11
C ILE A 304 14.43 -16.79 -16.82
N LEU A 305 14.58 -16.75 -18.14
CA LEU A 305 14.04 -15.70 -19.00
C LEU A 305 12.54 -15.98 -19.22
N LEU A 306 11.66 -15.24 -18.53
CA LEU A 306 10.21 -15.41 -18.61
C LEU A 306 9.53 -14.09 -18.99
N PRO A 307 8.50 -14.11 -19.86
CA PRO A 307 7.61 -12.98 -20.02
C PRO A 307 6.81 -12.77 -18.72
N ASP A 308 6.27 -11.57 -18.55
CA ASP A 308 5.43 -11.26 -17.38
C ASP A 308 4.17 -12.12 -17.35
N ILE A 309 3.59 -12.38 -18.53
CA ILE A 309 2.36 -13.16 -18.71
C ILE A 309 2.50 -14.04 -19.94
N ILE A 310 2.14 -15.32 -19.78
CA ILE A 310 1.94 -16.27 -20.88
C ILE A 310 0.59 -16.97 -20.70
N ILE A 311 -0.28 -16.90 -21.70
CA ILE A 311 -1.62 -17.47 -21.66
C ILE A 311 -1.89 -18.24 -22.94
N ASN A 312 -2.52 -19.41 -22.82
CA ASN A 312 -3.05 -20.16 -23.96
C ASN A 312 -4.57 -20.01 -23.98
N ASP A 313 -5.14 -19.74 -25.15
CA ASP A 313 -6.60 -19.82 -25.33
C ASP A 313 -7.08 -21.27 -25.51
N ASN A 314 -8.39 -21.44 -25.66
CA ASN A 314 -9.02 -22.76 -25.86
C ASN A 314 -8.63 -23.42 -27.20
N GLU A 315 -8.03 -22.68 -28.14
CA GLU A 315 -7.60 -23.17 -29.45
C GLU A 315 -6.09 -23.42 -29.52
N ASN A 316 -5.41 -23.33 -28.37
CA ASN A 316 -3.96 -23.42 -28.20
C ASN A 316 -3.16 -22.28 -28.86
N ASN A 317 -3.78 -21.15 -29.20
CA ASN A 317 -3.00 -19.94 -29.51
C ASN A 317 -2.35 -19.42 -28.23
N THR A 318 -1.14 -18.89 -28.35
CA THR A 318 -0.35 -18.44 -27.20
C THR A 318 -0.15 -16.94 -27.24
N TYR A 319 -0.39 -16.28 -26.11
CA TYR A 319 -0.30 -14.84 -25.94
C TYR A 319 0.81 -14.54 -24.94
N LEU A 320 1.82 -13.82 -25.39
CA LEU A 320 2.95 -13.35 -24.59
C LEU A 320 2.77 -11.87 -24.32
N PHE A 321 2.69 -11.49 -23.05
CA PHE A 321 2.66 -10.09 -22.66
C PHE A 321 3.83 -9.75 -21.77
N ASP A 322 4.40 -8.56 -22.01
CA ASP A 322 5.37 -7.92 -21.15
C ASP A 322 4.87 -6.50 -20.87
N ALA A 323 4.71 -6.20 -19.59
CA ALA A 323 4.08 -4.99 -19.11
C ALA A 323 5.14 -3.91 -18.88
N LYS A 324 5.02 -2.79 -19.59
CA LYS A 324 5.96 -1.68 -19.52
C LYS A 324 5.33 -0.48 -18.84
N TYR A 325 5.82 -0.17 -17.63
CA TYR A 325 5.42 1.04 -16.90
C TYR A 325 6.13 2.29 -17.45
N TYR A 326 5.89 2.58 -18.74
CA TYR A 326 6.41 3.74 -19.46
C TYR A 326 5.26 4.60 -19.97
N SER A 327 5.48 5.91 -20.04
CA SER A 327 4.57 6.84 -20.73
C SER A 327 5.08 7.02 -22.16
N LEU A 328 4.51 6.23 -23.07
CA LEU A 328 4.88 6.23 -24.48
C LEU A 328 4.28 7.47 -25.16
N LYS A 329 5.10 8.30 -25.80
CA LYS A 329 4.65 9.46 -26.57
C LYS A 329 4.97 9.24 -28.04
N PHE A 330 3.98 9.38 -28.92
CA PHE A 330 4.13 9.02 -30.33
C PHE A 330 3.38 9.93 -31.32
N LYS A 331 2.70 10.99 -30.86
CA LYS A 331 1.98 11.93 -31.76
C LYS A 331 2.89 12.77 -32.67
N SER A 332 4.05 13.20 -32.18
CA SER A 332 5.00 14.03 -32.93
C SER A 332 6.33 13.33 -33.12
N THR A 333 6.93 12.88 -32.01
CA THR A 333 8.17 12.13 -31.98
C THR A 333 8.00 10.96 -31.01
N LEU A 334 8.51 9.79 -31.39
CA LEU A 334 8.56 8.64 -30.49
C LEU A 334 9.49 8.95 -29.32
N SER A 335 8.98 8.84 -28.09
CA SER A 335 9.77 8.91 -26.87
C SER A 335 9.12 8.10 -25.75
N GLY A 336 9.91 7.66 -24.76
CA GLY A 336 9.42 6.80 -23.68
C GLY A 336 9.23 5.35 -24.11
N GLU A 337 9.79 4.97 -25.24
CA GLU A 337 9.84 3.61 -25.75
C GLU A 337 10.72 2.71 -24.87
N PRO A 338 10.42 1.39 -24.82
CA PRO A 338 11.27 0.44 -24.14
C PRO A 338 12.68 0.44 -24.74
N GLY A 339 13.67 0.29 -23.87
CA GLY A 339 15.06 0.18 -24.31
C GLY A 339 15.26 -1.04 -25.19
N TYR A 340 16.30 -0.99 -26.04
CA TYR A 340 16.66 -2.06 -26.97
C TYR A 340 16.72 -3.46 -26.32
N LYS A 341 17.18 -3.54 -25.06
CA LYS A 341 17.23 -4.78 -24.28
C LYS A 341 15.84 -5.40 -24.07
N ASP A 342 14.82 -4.59 -23.82
CA ASP A 342 13.47 -5.08 -23.59
C ASP A 342 12.81 -5.55 -24.89
N ILE A 343 13.04 -4.83 -25.99
CA ILE A 343 12.60 -5.26 -27.33
C ILE A 343 13.21 -6.62 -27.69
N LEU A 344 14.52 -6.79 -27.46
CA LEU A 344 15.20 -8.06 -27.70
C LEU A 344 14.63 -9.20 -26.86
N LYS A 345 14.43 -8.98 -25.54
CA LYS A 345 13.84 -10.00 -24.66
C LYS A 345 12.47 -10.45 -25.17
N GLN A 346 11.66 -9.51 -25.62
CA GLN A 346 10.31 -9.79 -26.06
C GLN A 346 10.27 -10.64 -27.34
N PHE A 347 11.15 -10.36 -28.31
CA PHE A 347 11.33 -11.25 -29.46
C PHE A 347 11.90 -12.62 -29.06
N GLN A 348 12.83 -12.65 -28.09
CA GLN A 348 13.43 -13.89 -27.61
C GLN A 348 12.40 -14.81 -26.97
N TYR A 349 11.41 -14.28 -26.25
CA TYR A 349 10.33 -15.09 -25.68
C TYR A 349 9.57 -15.86 -26.76
N GLN A 350 9.15 -15.17 -27.83
CA GLN A 350 8.46 -15.78 -28.96
C GLN A 350 9.35 -16.81 -29.66
N GLN A 351 10.62 -16.47 -29.95
CA GLN A 351 11.55 -17.39 -30.60
C GLN A 351 11.76 -18.68 -29.80
N HIS A 352 11.73 -18.59 -28.47
CA HIS A 352 11.96 -19.75 -27.62
C HIS A 352 10.82 -20.79 -27.69
N ILE A 353 9.62 -20.35 -28.04
CA ILE A 353 8.41 -21.19 -28.01
C ILE A 353 7.80 -21.47 -29.39
N GLU A 354 8.15 -20.70 -30.42
CA GLU A 354 7.55 -20.83 -31.75
C GLU A 354 7.71 -22.21 -32.39
N ASN A 355 8.82 -22.90 -32.12
CA ASN A 355 9.04 -24.26 -32.61
C ASN A 355 8.34 -25.34 -31.75
N LYS A 356 7.72 -24.94 -30.64
CA LYS A 356 7.04 -25.82 -29.68
C LYS A 356 5.52 -25.68 -29.73
N ILE A 357 5.01 -24.74 -30.53
CA ILE A 357 3.60 -24.35 -30.58
C ILE A 357 3.14 -24.44 -32.03
N GLU A 358 2.05 -25.16 -32.27
CA GLU A 358 1.52 -25.40 -33.63
C GLU A 358 0.59 -24.28 -34.11
N LYS A 359 0.21 -23.37 -33.21
CA LYS A 359 -0.81 -22.34 -33.40
C LYS A 359 -0.21 -20.93 -33.38
N ALA A 360 -1.05 -19.92 -33.58
CA ALA A 360 -0.60 -18.53 -33.65
C ALA A 360 -0.01 -18.07 -32.30
N ILE A 361 1.02 -17.23 -32.39
CA ILE A 361 1.63 -16.58 -31.23
C ILE A 361 1.38 -15.09 -31.33
N GLY A 362 0.64 -14.57 -30.37
CA GLY A 362 0.53 -13.14 -30.12
C GLY A 362 1.65 -12.65 -29.22
N ASN A 363 2.39 -11.66 -29.67
CA ASN A 363 3.50 -11.08 -28.92
C ASN A 363 3.21 -9.60 -28.65
N PHE A 364 3.07 -9.22 -27.39
CA PHE A 364 2.51 -7.92 -27.01
C PHE A 364 3.34 -7.20 -25.95
N PHE A 365 3.47 -5.89 -26.11
CA PHE A 365 3.75 -4.98 -24.99
C PHE A 365 2.47 -4.34 -24.47
N LEU A 366 2.34 -4.27 -23.14
CA LEU A 366 1.25 -3.58 -22.46
C LEU A 366 1.76 -2.29 -21.84
N PHE A 367 1.26 -1.15 -22.32
CA PHE A 367 1.58 0.16 -21.77
C PHE A 367 0.36 0.78 -21.09
N PRO A 368 0.52 1.39 -19.91
CA PRO A 368 -0.54 2.17 -19.30
C PRO A 368 -0.71 3.52 -20.04
N ALA A 369 -1.95 3.89 -20.31
CA ALA A 369 -2.35 5.16 -20.90
C ALA A 369 -3.20 5.96 -19.93
N ASN A 370 -3.04 7.28 -19.93
CA ASN A 370 -3.85 8.18 -19.13
C ASN A 370 -5.24 8.38 -19.77
N GLU A 371 -6.23 8.86 -19.00
CA GLU A 371 -7.62 8.99 -19.48
C GLU A 371 -7.75 9.90 -20.71
N ASP A 372 -7.02 11.01 -20.74
CA ASP A 372 -7.12 12.00 -21.82
C ASP A 372 -6.54 11.40 -23.11
N GLU A 373 -5.33 10.84 -23.05
CA GLU A 373 -4.68 10.13 -24.16
C GLU A 373 -5.50 8.95 -24.67
N PHE A 374 -6.03 8.13 -23.75
CA PHE A 374 -6.82 6.96 -24.10
C PHE A 374 -8.13 7.36 -24.80
N SER A 375 -8.78 8.44 -24.35
CA SER A 375 -10.01 8.94 -24.96
C SER A 375 -9.77 9.49 -26.35
N GLU A 376 -8.72 10.28 -26.55
CA GLU A 376 -8.34 10.82 -27.87
C GLU A 376 -8.05 9.70 -28.88
N LEU A 377 -7.38 8.63 -28.46
CA LEU A 377 -7.04 7.51 -29.34
C LEU A 377 -8.23 6.62 -29.70
N LYS A 378 -9.34 6.67 -28.94
CA LYS A 378 -10.56 5.96 -29.33
C LYS A 378 -11.20 6.55 -30.59
N GLU A 379 -10.90 7.80 -30.91
CA GLU A 379 -11.45 8.49 -32.08
C GLU A 379 -10.50 8.41 -33.30
N ASP A 380 -9.31 7.83 -33.13
CA ASP A 380 -8.33 7.68 -34.20
C ASP A 380 -8.74 6.53 -35.15
N GLU A 381 -8.77 6.82 -36.45
CA GLU A 381 -9.18 5.85 -37.49
C GLU A 381 -8.23 4.66 -37.66
N HIS A 382 -6.98 4.78 -37.18
CA HIS A 382 -5.98 3.72 -37.23
C HIS A 382 -5.93 2.88 -35.96
N ALA A 383 -6.62 3.30 -34.89
CA ALA A 383 -6.67 2.59 -33.63
C ALA A 383 -7.65 1.40 -33.69
N VAL A 384 -7.19 0.21 -33.30
CA VAL A 384 -8.08 -0.96 -33.16
C VAL A 384 -8.45 -1.12 -31.69
N ILE A 385 -9.74 -0.95 -31.39
CA ILE A 385 -10.26 -1.00 -30.02
C ILE A 385 -10.88 -2.37 -29.77
N ILE A 386 -10.42 -3.05 -28.73
CA ILE A 386 -10.95 -4.36 -28.32
C ILE A 386 -11.16 -4.30 -26.81
N ASN A 387 -12.40 -4.48 -26.31
CA ASN A 387 -12.69 -4.57 -24.87
C ASN A 387 -11.96 -3.57 -23.97
N ASN A 388 -11.99 -2.29 -24.36
CA ASN A 388 -11.38 -1.19 -23.62
C ASN A 388 -9.85 -1.27 -23.50
N ILE A 389 -9.18 -1.84 -24.50
CA ILE A 389 -7.76 -1.62 -24.81
C ILE A 389 -7.63 -1.17 -26.26
N ILE A 390 -6.50 -0.53 -26.59
CA ILE A 390 -6.25 0.03 -27.92
C ILE A 390 -4.94 -0.55 -28.46
N LEU A 391 -5.01 -1.25 -29.59
CA LEU A 391 -3.84 -1.56 -30.39
C LEU A 391 -3.46 -0.33 -31.21
N ILE A 392 -2.26 0.20 -30.98
CA ILE A 392 -1.78 1.43 -31.63
C ILE A 392 -0.70 1.21 -32.68
N GLY A 393 -0.18 -0.02 -32.81
CA GLY A 393 0.85 -0.33 -33.78
C GLY A 393 1.68 -1.56 -33.42
N ASP A 394 2.83 -1.68 -34.08
CA ASP A 394 3.74 -2.81 -33.90
C ASP A 394 5.22 -2.42 -34.06
N ILE A 395 6.08 -3.18 -33.40
CA ILE A 395 7.54 -3.09 -33.49
C ILE A 395 8.03 -4.23 -34.39
N LYS A 396 8.79 -3.87 -35.44
CA LYS A 396 9.51 -4.81 -36.30
C LYS A 396 10.99 -4.62 -36.10
N TYR A 397 11.75 -5.71 -36.18
CA TYR A 397 13.20 -5.64 -36.09
C TYR A 397 13.85 -6.61 -37.07
N GLU A 398 14.85 -6.13 -37.81
CA GLU A 398 15.49 -6.87 -38.91
C GLU A 398 16.12 -8.20 -38.48
N LEU A 399 16.54 -8.32 -37.22
CA LEU A 399 17.07 -9.59 -36.67
C LEU A 399 16.00 -10.67 -36.47
N TYR A 400 14.72 -10.29 -36.51
CA TYR A 400 13.57 -11.18 -36.32
C TYR A 400 12.59 -11.04 -37.50
N PRO A 401 13.02 -11.44 -38.71
CA PRO A 401 12.22 -11.26 -39.92
C PRO A 401 10.87 -11.99 -39.82
N GLY A 402 9.81 -11.32 -40.26
CA GLY A 402 8.44 -11.86 -40.22
C GLY A 402 7.79 -11.84 -38.83
N LYS A 403 8.48 -11.35 -37.79
CA LYS A 403 7.93 -11.21 -36.44
C LYS A 403 7.64 -9.76 -36.12
N LYS A 404 6.66 -9.55 -35.25
CA LYS A 404 6.27 -8.24 -34.75
C LYS A 404 5.90 -8.33 -33.27
N ILE A 405 6.12 -7.25 -32.53
CA ILE A 405 5.58 -7.05 -31.19
C ILE A 405 4.45 -6.04 -31.30
N LEU A 406 3.23 -6.44 -30.99
CA LEU A 406 2.05 -5.59 -30.99
C LEU A 406 2.03 -4.68 -29.75
N ILE A 407 1.64 -3.42 -29.92
CA ILE A 407 1.65 -2.41 -28.86
C ILE A 407 0.22 -2.13 -28.41
N ILE A 408 -0.10 -2.51 -27.17
CA ILE A 408 -1.41 -2.27 -26.57
C ILE A 408 -1.30 -1.16 -25.53
N LEU A 409 -2.16 -0.15 -25.66
CA LEU A 409 -2.44 0.82 -24.61
C LEU A 409 -3.61 0.36 -23.74
N CYS A 410 -3.41 0.48 -22.44
CA CYS A 410 -4.30 0.01 -21.39
C CYS A 410 -4.78 1.21 -20.57
N PRO A 411 -6.09 1.45 -20.39
CA PRO A 411 -6.58 2.58 -19.62
C PRO A 411 -6.19 2.41 -18.16
N PHE A 412 -5.18 3.18 -17.71
CA PHE A 412 -4.48 2.91 -16.46
C PHE A 412 -5.40 2.97 -15.25
N LYS A 413 -6.24 4.00 -15.17
CA LYS A 413 -7.21 4.18 -14.08
C LYS A 413 -8.27 3.07 -14.09
N ASP A 414 -8.81 2.72 -15.25
CA ASP A 414 -9.79 1.64 -15.38
C ASP A 414 -9.19 0.30 -14.96
N TRP A 415 -7.93 0.03 -15.33
CA TRP A 415 -7.22 -1.18 -14.93
C TRP A 415 -6.94 -1.22 -13.43
N GLN A 416 -6.63 -0.09 -12.79
CA GLN A 416 -6.58 -0.02 -11.33
C GLN A 416 -7.95 -0.30 -10.69
N GLN A 417 -9.05 0.21 -11.26
CA GLN A 417 -10.40 -0.07 -10.76
C GLN A 417 -10.78 -1.55 -10.95
N MET A 418 -10.55 -2.11 -12.14
CA MET A 418 -10.77 -3.53 -12.43
C MET A 418 -9.95 -4.41 -11.49
N TYR A 419 -8.68 -4.05 -11.27
CA TYR A 419 -7.83 -4.70 -10.29
C TYR A 419 -8.53 -4.68 -8.94
N LEU A 420 -8.86 -3.53 -8.37
CA LEU A 420 -9.55 -3.43 -7.07
C LEU A 420 -10.85 -4.24 -6.98
N GLU A 421 -11.64 -4.28 -8.06
CA GLU A 421 -12.94 -4.96 -8.14
C GLU A 421 -12.85 -6.45 -8.49
N ASN A 422 -11.64 -7.01 -8.69
CA ASN A 422 -11.44 -8.38 -9.18
C ASN A 422 -12.07 -8.65 -10.56
N LYS A 423 -12.15 -7.63 -11.42
CA LYS A 423 -12.56 -7.79 -12.83
C LYS A 423 -11.37 -8.19 -13.69
N SER A 424 -11.66 -8.87 -14.79
CA SER A 424 -10.66 -9.50 -15.66
C SER A 424 -11.03 -9.40 -17.14
N LEU A 425 -10.04 -9.56 -18.01
CA LEU A 425 -10.20 -9.70 -19.45
C LEU A 425 -9.91 -11.14 -19.90
N GLU A 426 -10.49 -11.52 -21.04
CA GLU A 426 -10.24 -12.81 -21.70
C GLU A 426 -9.37 -12.60 -22.95
N VAL A 427 -8.37 -13.46 -23.16
CA VAL A 427 -7.44 -13.34 -24.31
C VAL A 427 -8.07 -13.67 -25.66
N THR A 428 -9.19 -14.41 -25.66
CA THR A 428 -9.93 -14.77 -26.89
C THR A 428 -10.33 -13.56 -27.71
N ASN A 429 -10.48 -12.40 -27.07
CA ASN A 429 -10.80 -11.14 -27.72
C ASN A 429 -9.65 -10.61 -28.62
N LEU A 430 -8.42 -11.05 -28.37
CA LEU A 430 -7.23 -10.65 -29.13
C LEU A 430 -6.93 -11.56 -30.32
N LYS A 431 -7.73 -12.60 -30.52
CA LYS A 431 -7.48 -13.63 -31.54
C LYS A 431 -7.36 -13.02 -32.95
N GLU A 432 -8.20 -12.05 -33.27
CA GLU A 432 -8.19 -11.36 -34.57
C GLU A 432 -6.90 -10.58 -34.85
N LEU A 433 -6.11 -10.26 -33.81
CA LEU A 433 -4.85 -9.53 -33.97
C LEU A 433 -3.66 -10.43 -34.36
N ILE A 434 -3.81 -11.74 -34.14
CA ILE A 434 -2.71 -12.72 -34.23
C ILE A 434 -2.93 -13.76 -35.34
N SER A 435 -4.16 -13.86 -35.84
CA SER A 435 -4.53 -14.57 -37.07
C SER A 435 -4.01 -13.82 -38.29
#